data_AF-A0A5K0WE13-F1
#
_entry.id   AF-A0A5K0WE13-F1
#
_cell.length_a   1.000
_cell.length_b   1.000
_cell.length_c   1.000
_cell.angle_alpha   90.00
_cell.angle_beta   90.00
_cell.angle_gamma   90.00
#
_symmetry.space_group_name_H-M   'P 1'
#
loop_
_entity.id
_entity.type
_entity.pdbx_description
1 polymer ?
#
loop_
_entity_poly.entity_id
_entity_poly.type
_entity_poly.pdbx_seq_one_letter_code
_entity_poly.pdbx_strand_id
1 'polypeptide(L)' 'GIIVIRDESILVSRVKSLATKFFWDAESHVLLDENGNKEDVLICRKKFWAIS' A
#
# COMPACT_ATOMS: atom_id res chain seq x y z
N GLY A 1 10.14 -3.53 7.07
CA GLY A 1 10.30 -2.90 5.75
C GLY A 1 8.98 -2.28 5.35
N ILE A 2 9.02 -1.10 4.74
CA ILE A 2 7.84 -0.35 4.29
C ILE A 2 7.99 -0.11 2.80
N ILE A 3 6.92 -0.34 2.03
CA ILE A 3 6.81 0.01 0.62
C ILE A 3 5.65 0.99 0.48
N VAL A 4 5.89 2.11 -0.19
CA VAL A 4 4.86 3.11 -0.51
C VAL A 4 4.65 3.07 -2.01
N ILE A 5 3.40 2.88 -2.44
CA ILE A 5 3.01 2.77 -3.84
C ILE A 5 2.06 3.90 -4.14
N ARG A 6 2.38 4.67 -5.18
CA ARG A 6 1.52 5.70 -5.78
C ARG A 6 1.35 5.33 -7.24
N ASP A 7 0.13 5.00 -7.62
CA ASP A 7 -0.18 4.50 -8.96
C ASP A 7 -1.68 4.63 -9.23
N GLU A 8 -2.13 4.23 -10.42
CA GLU A 8 -3.55 4.17 -10.76
C GLU A 8 -4.34 3.31 -9.77
N SER A 9 -5.56 3.73 -9.44
CA SER A 9 -6.43 3.08 -8.44
C SER A 9 -6.64 1.57 -8.69
N ILE A 10 -6.68 1.17 -9.97
CA ILE A 10 -6.80 -0.23 -10.39
C ILE A 10 -5.56 -1.04 -9.97
N LEU A 11 -4.36 -0.49 -10.19
CA LEU A 11 -3.10 -1.12 -9.80
C LEU A 11 -2.94 -1.16 -8.28
N VAL A 12 -3.26 -0.06 -7.59
CA VAL A 12 -3.27 0.01 -6.12
C VAL A 12 -4.19 -1.06 -5.52
N SER A 13 -5.41 -1.19 -6.04
CA SER A 13 -6.38 -2.21 -5.58
C SER A 13 -5.87 -3.63 -5.82
N ARG A 14 -5.26 -3.89 -6.97
CA ARG A 14 -4.66 -5.19 -7.31
C ARG A 14 -3.51 -5.53 -6.38
N VAL A 15 -2.59 -4.59 -6.13
CA VAL A 15 -1.46 -4.82 -5.22
C VAL A 15 -1.94 -5.07 -3.80
N LYS A 16 -2.93 -4.30 -3.30
CA LYS A 16 -3.52 -4.53 -1.97
C LYS A 16 -4.05 -5.96 -1.83
N SER A 17 -4.74 -6.47 -2.84
CA SER A 17 -5.29 -7.83 -2.84
C SER A 17 -4.22 -8.93 -2.82
N LEU A 18 -3.03 -8.63 -3.36
CA LEU A 18 -1.88 -9.55 -3.36
C LEU A 18 -1.11 -9.44 -2.06
N ALA A 19 -0.85 -8.23 -1.57
CA ALA A 19 -0.05 -7.97 -0.38
C ALA A 19 -0.58 -8.73 0.85
N THR A 20 -1.90 -8.75 1.03
CA THR A 20 -2.56 -9.50 2.12
C THR A 20 -2.32 -11.01 2.05
N LYS A 21 -2.10 -11.58 0.86
CA LYS A 21 -1.77 -13.00 0.67
C LYS A 21 -0.32 -13.34 1.02
N PHE A 22 0.57 -12.34 1.03
CA PHE A 22 2.00 -12.52 1.29
C PHE A 22 2.44 -11.96 2.65
N PHE A 23 1.53 -11.90 3.62
CA PHE A 23 1.79 -11.41 4.99
C PHE A 23 2.31 -9.97 5.04
N TRP A 24 1.81 -9.11 4.17
CA TRP A 24 1.97 -7.67 4.31
C TRP A 24 0.68 -7.07 4.86
N ASP A 25 0.81 -6.13 5.80
CA ASP A 25 -0.27 -5.20 6.11
C ASP A 25 -0.29 -4.13 5.01
N ALA A 26 -1.43 -3.96 4.33
CA ALA A 26 -1.58 -2.99 3.25
C ALA A 26 -2.76 -2.04 3.52
N GLU A 27 -2.46 -0.76 3.70
CA GLU A 27 -3.42 0.30 4.01
C GLU A 27 -3.52 1.30 2.85
N SER A 28 -4.75 1.64 2.48
CA SER A 28 -5.02 2.64 1.42
C SER A 28 -5.26 4.00 2.05
N HIS A 29 -4.63 5.03 1.48
CA HIS A 29 -4.77 6.42 1.88
C HIS A 29 -5.06 7.26 0.64
N VAL A 30 -5.73 8.38 0.84
CA VAL A 30 -5.86 9.43 -0.19
C VAL A 30 -5.04 10.62 0.30
N LEU A 31 -4.03 11.02 -0.47
CA LEU A 31 -3.17 12.15 -0.16
C LEU A 31 -3.30 13.23 -1.23
N LEU A 32 -2.87 14.45 -0.92
CA LEU A 32 -2.72 15.49 -1.92
C LEU A 32 -1.30 15.45 -2.50
N ASP A 33 -1.19 15.59 -3.82
CA ASP A 33 0.08 15.85 -4.49
C ASP A 33 0.52 17.31 -4.28
N GLU A 34 1.68 17.67 -4.83
CA GLU A 34 2.22 19.04 -4.76
C GLU A 34 1.35 20.07 -5.49
N ASN A 35 0.45 19.63 -6.37
CA ASN A 35 -0.48 20.45 -7.13
C ASN A 35 -1.89 20.50 -6.48
N GLY A 36 -2.11 19.81 -5.36
CA GLY A 36 -3.41 19.71 -4.69
C GLY A 36 -4.39 18.69 -5.29
N ASN A 37 -3.94 17.83 -6.21
CA ASN A 37 -4.74 16.72 -6.71
C ASN A 37 -4.76 15.57 -5.72
N LYS A 38 -5.87 14.85 -5.65
CA LYS A 38 -5.99 13.65 -4.81
C LYS A 38 -5.33 12.46 -5.50
N GLU A 39 -4.46 11.77 -4.78
CA GLU A 39 -3.80 10.54 -5.22
C GLU A 39 -4.09 9.39 -4.27
N ASP A 40 -4.33 8.21 -4.84
CA ASP A 40 -4.41 6.96 -4.08
C ASP A 40 -2.99 6.48 -3.74
N VAL A 41 -2.77 6.23 -2.46
CA VAL A 41 -1.49 5.76 -1.93
C VAL A 41 -1.71 4.47 -1.15
N LEU A 42 -0.93 3.44 -1.48
CA LEU A 42 -0.90 2.19 -0.71
C LEU A 42 0.37 2.14 0.13
N ILE A 43 0.21 1.94 1.43
CA ILE A 43 1.31 1.73 2.36
C ILE A 43 1.31 0.26 2.75
N CYS A 44 2.36 -0.47 2.37
CA CYS A 44 2.57 -1.87 2.68
C CYS A 44 3.66 -2.02 3.76
N ARG A 45 3.34 -2.67 4.87
CA ARG A 45 4.27 -2.99 5.96
C ARG A 45 4.48 -4.50 6.04
N LYS A 46 5.73 -4.93 5.97
CA LYS A 46 6.07 -6.36 6.08
C LYS A 46 5.74 -6.85 7.48
N LYS A 47 4.91 -7.89 7.63
CA LYS A 47 4.84 -8.60 8.92
C LYS A 47 6.08 -9.45 9.08
N PHE A 48 6.82 -9.22 10.15
CA PHE A 48 7.77 -10.19 10.64
C PHE A 48 7.02 -11.10 11.60
N TRP A 49 6.90 -12.37 11.23
CA TRP A 49 6.58 -13.39 12.21
C TRP A 49 7.89 -13.72 12.89
N ALA A 50 8.03 -13.36 14.17
CA ALA A 50 8.99 -14.04 15.01
C ALA A 50 8.51 -15.49 15.09
N ILE A 51 9.26 -16.42 14.50
CA ILE A 51 9.10 -17.83 14.84
C ILE A 51 9.65 -17.92 16.27
N SER A 52 8.75 -17.84 17.25
CA SER A 52 9.04 -18.11 18.67
C SER A 52 9.08 -19.61 18.92
#